data_AF-A0A8J8ERE4-F1
#
_entry.id   AF-A0A8J8ERE4-F1
#
_cell.length_a   1.000
_cell.length_b   1.000
_cell.length_c   1.000
_cell.angle_alpha   90.00
_cell.angle_beta   90.00
_cell.angle_gamma   90.00
#
_symmetry.space_group_name_H-M   'P 1'
#
loop_
_entity.id
_entity.type
_entity.pdbx_description
1 polymer ?
#
loop_
_entity_poly.entity_id
_entity_poly.type
_entity_poly.pdbx_seq_one_letter_code
_entity_poly.pdbx_strand_id
1 'polypeptide(L)' 'MAWKDKLGLVHIYTGNGKGKTTAAFGLAVRMLGSGGKVIILQFMKAGNVYGEQKKIAECGAVIESF' A
#
# COMPACT_ATOMS: atom_id res chain seq x y z
N MET A 1 -20.30 20.61 7.22
CA MET A 1 -19.21 19.71 6.79
C MET A 1 -17.90 20.37 7.19
N ALA A 2 -17.15 19.79 8.13
CA ALA A 2 -15.87 20.33 8.56
C ALA A 2 -14.78 19.97 7.53
N TRP A 3 -13.70 20.75 7.45
CA TRP A 3 -12.59 20.46 6.55
C TRP A 3 -11.94 19.09 6.83
N LYS A 4 -12.00 18.64 8.09
CA LYS A 4 -11.56 17.31 8.54
C LYS A 4 -12.32 16.16 7.86
N ASP A 5 -13.60 16.34 7.55
CA ASP A 5 -14.45 15.30 6.93
C ASP A 5 -14.07 15.02 5.47
N LYS A 6 -13.20 15.86 4.89
CA LYS A 6 -12.69 15.73 3.51
C LYS A 6 -11.29 15.11 3.45
N LEU A 7 -10.66 14.82 4.59
CA LEU A 7 -9.33 14.22 4.63
C LEU A 7 -9.40 12.69 4.53
N GLY A 8 -8.36 12.09 3.95
CA GLY A 8 -8.15 10.65 4.04
C GLY A 8 -7.80 10.21 5.47
N LEU A 9 -7.97 8.91 5.73
CA LEU A 9 -7.59 8.29 7.01
C LEU A 9 -6.12 7.85 7.00
N VAL A 10 -5.50 7.81 8.18
CA VAL A 10 -4.14 7.27 8.38
C VAL A 10 -4.24 5.93 9.11
N HIS A 11 -3.69 4.88 8.51
CA HIS A 11 -3.63 3.56 9.12
C HIS A 11 -2.21 3.26 9.58
N ILE A 12 -2.06 2.81 10.84
CA ILE A 12 -0.78 2.41 11.42
C ILE A 12 -0.83 0.92 11.76
N TYR A 13 -0.08 0.12 11.00
CA TYR A 13 0.11 -1.30 11.28
C TYR A 13 1.42 -1.50 12.04
N THR A 14 1.34 -1.76 13.35
CA THR A 14 2.52 -1.88 14.24
C THR A 14 2.50 -3.19 15.06
N GLY A 15 3.55 -3.44 15.85
CA GLY A 15 3.74 -4.64 16.67
C GLY A 15 4.64 -5.70 16.02
N ASN A 16 4.98 -6.75 16.77
CA ASN A 16 5.93 -7.78 16.34
C ASN A 16 5.30 -8.92 15.52
N GLY A 17 3.97 -8.96 15.43
CA GLY A 17 3.24 -9.94 14.64
C GLY A 17 3.55 -9.85 13.13
N LYS A 18 3.49 -10.99 12.44
CA LYS A 18 3.51 -11.05 10.97
C LYS A 18 2.21 -10.46 10.42
N GLY A 19 2.26 -9.92 9.20
CA GLY A 19 1.06 -9.46 8.47
C GLY A 19 0.89 -7.95 8.33
N LYS A 20 1.73 -7.11 8.96
CA LYS A 20 1.68 -5.63 8.80
C LYS A 20 1.75 -5.20 7.34
N THR A 21 2.76 -5.71 6.63
CA THR A 21 2.94 -5.43 5.20
C THR A 21 1.77 -5.98 4.38
N THR A 22 1.35 -7.22 4.63
CA THR A 22 0.23 -7.85 3.92
C THR A 22 -1.07 -7.07 4.09
N ALA A 23 -1.35 -6.54 5.29
CA ALA A 23 -2.52 -5.71 5.54
C ALA A 23 -2.49 -4.39 4.73
N ALA A 24 -1.33 -3.72 4.68
CA ALA A 24 -1.14 -2.54 3.86
C ALA A 24 -1.31 -2.82 2.35
N PHE A 25 -0.74 -3.92 1.87
CA PHE A 25 -0.92 -4.36 0.48
C PHE A 25 -2.38 -4.73 0.16
N GLY A 26 -3.09 -5.39 1.07
CA GLY A 26 -4.51 -5.70 0.90
C GLY A 26 -5.38 -4.45 0.78
N LEU A 27 -5.06 -3.39 1.53
CA LEU A 27 -5.74 -2.10 1.41
C LEU A 27 -5.44 -1.42 0.05
N ALA A 28 -4.19 -1.47 -0.39
CA ALA A 28 -3.78 -0.99 -1.70
C ALA A 28 -4.54 -1.71 -2.84
N VAL A 29 -4.60 -3.04 -2.82
CA VAL A 29 -5.35 -3.82 -3.82
C VAL A 29 -6.84 -3.45 -3.79
N ARG A 30 -7.43 -3.25 -2.60
CA ARG A 30 -8.83 -2.80 -2.49
C ARG A 30 -9.05 -1.46 -3.19
N MET A 31 -8.15 -0.49 -3.01
CA MET A 31 -8.25 0.81 -3.66
C MET A 31 -8.09 0.70 -5.18
N LEU A 32 -7.13 -0.09 -5.65
CA LEU A 32 -6.95 -0.37 -7.09
C LEU A 32 -8.21 -1.02 -7.70
N GLY A 33 -8.81 -1.98 -7.01
CA GLY A 33 -10.05 -2.63 -7.44
C GLY A 33 -11.26 -1.67 -7.52
N SER A 34 -11.22 -0.55 -6.81
CA SER A 34 -12.20 0.54 -6.93
C SER A 34 -11.86 1.59 -7.99
N GLY A 35 -10.85 1.33 -8.84
CA GLY A 35 -10.38 2.28 -9.86
C GLY A 35 -9.55 3.44 -9.31
N GLY A 36 -9.10 3.33 -8.06
CA GLY A 36 -8.24 4.31 -7.41
C GLY A 36 -6.79 4.24 -7.87
N LYS A 37 -5.99 5.22 -7.43
CA LYS A 37 -4.54 5.26 -7.66
C LYS A 37 -3.81 4.90 -6.37
N VAL A 38 -2.73 4.14 -6.48
CA VAL A 38 -1.91 3.73 -5.35
C VAL A 38 -0.43 3.91 -5.66
N ILE A 39 0.30 4.44 -4.69
CA ILE A 39 1.76 4.45 -4.65
C ILE A 39 2.23 3.70 -3.39
N ILE A 40 3.28 2.88 -3.54
CA ILE A 40 3.89 2.11 -2.46
C ILE A 40 5.36 2.49 -2.37
N LEU A 41 5.76 3.03 -1.22
CA LEU A 41 7.14 3.39 -0.91
C LEU A 41 7.70 2.38 0.11
N GLN A 42 8.86 1.79 -0.16
CA GLN A 42 9.48 0.79 0.70
C GLN A 42 10.94 1.15 1.02
N PHE A 43 11.28 1.25 2.30
CA PHE A 43 12.62 1.68 2.78
C PHE A 43 13.59 0.55 3.13
N MET A 44 13.14 -0.70 3.17
CA MET A 44 13.96 -1.84 3.61
C MET A 44 14.02 -2.97 2.59
N LYS A 45 13.08 -3.03 1.65
CA LYS A 45 12.97 -4.13 0.71
C LYS A 45 13.45 -3.68 -0.65
N ALA A 46 14.43 -4.39 -1.20
CA ALA A 46 14.86 -4.20 -2.58
C ALA A 46 13.67 -4.33 -3.54
N GLY A 47 13.62 -3.45 -4.53
CA GLY A 47 12.57 -3.46 -5.55
C GLY A 47 12.62 -4.72 -6.40
N ASN A 48 11.48 -5.16 -6.92
CA ASN A 48 11.33 -6.27 -7.86
C ASN A 48 11.74 -7.68 -7.38
N VAL A 49 12.02 -7.87 -6.10
CA VAL A 49 12.39 -9.20 -5.54
C VAL A 49 11.17 -9.97 -5.03
N TYR A 50 10.13 -9.27 -4.58
CA TYR A 50 8.98 -9.91 -3.92
C TYR A 50 7.79 -10.08 -4.88
N GLY A 51 7.14 -11.25 -4.83
CA GLY A 51 5.97 -11.54 -5.67
C GLY A 51 4.81 -10.55 -5.47
N GLU A 52 4.63 -10.06 -4.23
CA GLU A 52 3.64 -9.04 -3.89
C GLU A 52 3.88 -7.71 -4.64
N GLN A 53 5.15 -7.30 -4.81
CA GLN A 53 5.50 -6.08 -5.56
C GLN A 53 5.18 -6.26 -7.04
N LYS A 54 5.59 -7.38 -7.65
CA LYS A 54 5.34 -7.63 -9.07
C LYS A 54 3.84 -7.64 -9.37
N LYS A 55 3.07 -8.37 -8.56
CA LYS A 55 1.64 -8.51 -8.82
C LYS A 55 0.87 -7.22 -8.62
N ILE A 56 1.22 -6.42 -7.63
CA ILE A 56 0.53 -5.15 -7.41
C ILE A 56 0.90 -4.08 -8.44
N ALA A 57 2.13 -4.13 -8.98
CA ALA A 57 2.53 -3.29 -10.11
C ALA A 57 1.73 -3.65 -11.38
N GLU A 58 1.51 -4.94 -11.66
CA GLU A 58 0.61 -5.39 -12.74
C GLU A 58 -0.84 -4.89 -12.55
N CYS A 59 -1.28 -4.74 -11.30
CA CYS A 59 -2.58 -4.16 -10.98
C CYS A 59 -2.62 -2.62 -11.10
N GLY A 60 -1.50 -1.95 -11.41
CA GLY A 60 -1.43 -0.51 -11.66
C GLY A 60 -0.89 0.33 -10.50
N ALA A 61 -0.33 -0.28 -9.44
CA ALA A 61 0.38 0.50 -8.42
C ALA A 61 1.76 0.97 -8.89
N VAL A 62 2.13 2.18 -8.49
CA VAL A 62 3.51 2.67 -8.61
C VAL A 62 4.30 2.18 -7.39
N ILE A 63 5.48 1.61 -7.61
CA ILE A 63 6.35 1.10 -6.53
C ILE A 63 7.70 1.79 -6.60
N GLU A 64 8.09 2.39 -5.49
CA GLU A 64 9.43 2.93 -5.30
C GLU A 64 10.09 2.27 -4.07
N SER A 65 11.35 1.91 -4.24
CA SER A 65 12.17 1.30 -3.19
C SER A 65 13.39 2.17 -2.95
N PHE A 66 13.69 2.43 -1.68
CA PHE A 66 14.81 3.24 -1.20
C PHE A 66 15.71 2.41 -0.29
#